data_AF-A0A960JWQ0-F1
#
_entry.id   AF-A0A960JWQ0-F1
#
_cell.length_a   1.000
_cell.length_b   1.000
_cell.length_c   1.000
_cell.angle_alpha   90.00
_cell.angle_beta   90.00
_cell.angle_gamma   90.00
#
_symmetry.space_group_name_H-M   'P 1'
#
loop_
_entity.id
_entity.type
_entity.pdbx_description
1 polymer ?
#
loop_
_entity_poly.entity_id
_entity_poly.type
_entity_poly.pdbx_seq_one_letter_code
_entity_poly.pdbx_strand_id
1 'polypeptide(L)'
;LSRALREGGWVAVRRLLEMDWQDFVASGDLPLHYAESAMLIRFLLAPETGYATGFREFLAGVSRGEPATSEALYRHLGVGGESLDARYRAWLGLRLGGRL
;
A
#
# COMPACT_ATOMS: atom_id res chain seq x y z
N LEU A 1 7.86 -4.19 14.91
CA LEU A 1 6.89 -3.55 13.99
C LEU A 1 6.17 -2.37 14.65
N SER A 2 5.43 -2.56 15.75
CA SER A 2 4.64 -1.49 16.39
C SER A 2 5.43 -0.29 16.93
N ARG A 3 6.72 -0.44 17.27
CA ARG A 3 7.59 0.66 17.72
C ARG A 3 8.14 1.49 16.55
N ALA A 4 8.73 0.85 15.54
CA ALA A 4 9.24 1.53 14.34
C ALA A 4 8.14 2.30 13.58
N LEU A 5 6.91 1.74 13.53
CA LEU A 5 5.76 2.40 12.94
C LEU A 5 5.24 3.61 13.74
N ARG A 6 5.53 3.66 15.04
CA ARG A 6 5.20 4.80 15.92
C ARG A 6 6.28 5.89 15.87
N GLU A 7 7.55 5.50 15.69
CA GLU A 7 8.71 6.40 15.78
C GLU A 7 9.20 6.91 14.40
N GLY A 8 9.02 6.14 13.31
CA GLY A 8 9.64 6.40 12.00
C GLY A 8 8.79 7.19 11.00
N GLY A 9 7.50 7.42 11.29
CA GLY A 9 6.57 8.04 10.33
C GLY A 9 6.20 7.08 9.19
N TRP A 10 4.90 6.96 8.91
CA TRP A 10 4.40 6.10 7.84
C TRP A 10 4.82 6.63 6.47
N VAL A 11 5.32 5.76 5.60
CA VAL A 11 5.51 6.11 4.18
C VAL A 11 4.14 6.30 3.55
N ALA A 12 3.94 7.42 2.84
CA ALA A 12 2.73 7.63 2.04
C ALA A 12 2.57 6.49 1.03
N VAL A 13 1.34 6.01 0.78
CA VAL A 13 1.11 4.87 -0.14
C VAL A 13 1.66 5.21 -1.51
N ARG A 14 1.43 6.45 -1.96
CA ARG A 14 2.03 6.96 -3.19
C ARG A 14 3.55 6.77 -3.25
N ARG A 15 4.28 7.17 -2.20
CA ARG A 15 5.74 7.04 -2.14
C ARG A 15 6.17 5.57 -2.15
N LEU A 16 5.44 4.69 -1.47
CA LEU A 16 5.74 3.26 -1.47
C LEU A 16 5.52 2.62 -2.84
N LEU A 17 4.51 3.07 -3.59
CA LEU A 17 4.19 2.57 -4.94
C LEU A 17 5.13 3.11 -6.03
N GLU A 18 5.62 4.34 -5.85
CA GLU A 18 6.50 5.02 -6.83
C GLU A 18 7.99 4.80 -6.56
N MET A 19 8.33 4.12 -5.47
CA MET A 19 9.71 3.83 -5.10
C MET A 19 10.35 2.91 -6.13
N ASP A 20 11.48 3.33 -6.70
CA ASP A 20 12.26 2.44 -7.55
C ASP A 20 12.97 1.36 -6.71
N TRP A 21 13.50 0.34 -7.39
CA TRP A 21 14.15 -0.77 -6.69
C TRP A 21 15.37 -0.33 -5.87
N GLN A 22 16.13 0.65 -6.35
CA GLN A 22 17.34 1.11 -5.69
C GLN A 22 16.98 1.83 -4.39
N ASP A 23 16.00 2.73 -4.42
CA ASP A 23 15.46 3.40 -3.25
C ASP A 23 14.81 2.41 -2.27
N PHE A 24 14.15 1.37 -2.79
CA PHE A 24 13.50 0.35 -1.98
C PHE A 24 14.49 -0.46 -1.15
N VAL A 25 15.67 -0.77 -1.70
CA VAL A 25 16.68 -1.59 -1.02
C VAL A 25 17.82 -0.79 -0.37
N ALA A 26 18.04 0.45 -0.77
CA ALA A 26 19.17 1.26 -0.30
C ALA A 26 18.99 1.79 1.13
N SER A 27 17.76 1.84 1.64
CA SER A 27 17.53 2.24 3.03
C SER A 27 17.90 1.11 3.99
N GLY A 28 18.39 1.46 5.18
CA GLY A 28 18.45 0.53 6.32
C GLY A 28 17.08 0.00 6.76
N ASP A 29 16.02 0.43 6.07
CA ASP A 29 14.61 0.19 6.35
C ASP A 29 14.00 -0.87 5.42
N LEU A 30 14.80 -1.66 4.69
CA LEU A 30 14.31 -2.75 3.83
C LEU A 30 13.25 -3.65 4.52
N PRO A 31 13.44 -4.11 5.78
CA PRO A 31 12.39 -4.88 6.47
C PRO A 31 11.10 -4.09 6.69
N LEU A 32 11.17 -2.78 6.89
CA LEU A 32 10.02 -1.90 7.04
C LEU A 32 9.29 -1.74 5.71
N HIS A 33 10.00 -1.48 4.61
CA HIS A 33 9.40 -1.37 3.28
C HIS A 33 8.65 -2.64 2.87
N TYR A 34 9.23 -3.82 3.09
CA TYR A 34 8.54 -5.09 2.87
C TYR A 34 7.31 -5.24 3.76
N ALA A 35 7.40 -4.85 5.04
CA ALA A 35 6.27 -4.92 5.94
C ALA A 35 5.13 -3.98 5.52
N GLU A 36 5.42 -2.75 5.12
CA GLU A 36 4.43 -1.79 4.63
C GLU A 36 3.79 -2.27 3.32
N SER A 37 4.57 -2.80 2.37
CA SER A 37 4.05 -3.39 1.13
C SER A 37 3.11 -4.56 1.41
N ALA A 38 3.47 -5.45 2.34
CA ALA A 38 2.60 -6.55 2.74
C ALA A 38 1.31 -6.06 3.40
N MET A 39 1.36 -5.00 4.20
CA MET A 39 0.18 -4.42 4.83
C MET A 39 -0.71 -3.69 3.82
N LEU A 40 -0.14 -3.02 2.83
CA LEU A 40 -0.89 -2.42 1.72
C LEU A 40 -1.66 -3.50 0.92
N ILE A 41 -1.01 -4.62 0.59
CA ILE A 41 -1.67 -5.74 -0.10
C ILE A 41 -2.83 -6.29 0.74
N ARG A 42 -2.64 -6.44 2.07
CA ARG A 42 -3.71 -6.88 2.98
C ARG A 42 -4.87 -5.89 3.02
N PHE A 43 -4.59 -4.59 3.00
CA PHE A 43 -5.60 -3.55 2.92
C PHE A 43 -6.40 -3.65 1.61
N LEU A 44 -5.74 -3.75 0.45
CA LEU A 44 -6.40 -3.86 -0.85
C LEU A 44 -7.26 -5.12 -0.99
N LEU A 45 -6.91 -6.18 -0.28
CA LEU A 45 -7.65 -7.45 -0.27
C LEU A 45 -8.70 -7.54 0.84
N ALA A 46 -8.75 -6.59 1.78
CA ALA A 46 -9.67 -6.63 2.91
C ALA A 46 -11.12 -6.40 2.43
N PRO A 47 -12.09 -7.27 2.79
CA PRO A 47 -13.46 -7.19 2.28
C PRO A 47 -14.14 -5.84 2.48
N GLU A 48 -13.90 -5.19 3.62
CA GLU A 48 -14.52 -3.92 3.98
C GLU A 48 -14.05 -2.72 3.13
N THR A 49 -12.99 -2.88 2.34
CA THR A 49 -12.45 -1.80 1.51
C THR A 49 -13.09 -1.72 0.12
N GLY A 50 -13.67 -2.82 -0.35
CA GLY A 50 -14.22 -2.92 -1.72
C GLY A 50 -13.17 -2.98 -2.84
N TYR A 51 -11.87 -2.98 -2.52
CA TYR A 51 -10.81 -2.86 -3.52
C TYR A 51 -10.37 -4.17 -4.19
N ALA A 52 -10.73 -5.31 -3.61
CA ALA A 52 -10.17 -6.61 -4.01
C ALA A 52 -10.41 -6.95 -5.49
N THR A 53 -11.58 -6.60 -6.05
CA THR A 53 -11.88 -6.86 -7.47
C THR A 53 -10.99 -6.02 -8.38
N GLY A 54 -10.97 -4.70 -8.20
CA GLY A 54 -10.13 -3.80 -8.99
C GLY A 54 -8.64 -4.13 -8.87
N PHE A 55 -8.17 -4.48 -7.67
CA PHE A 55 -6.77 -4.89 -7.48
C PHE A 55 -6.42 -6.17 -8.26
N ARG A 56 -7.32 -7.16 -8.29
CA ARG A 56 -7.11 -8.38 -9.08
C ARG A 56 -7.12 -8.11 -10.58
N GLU A 57 -7.98 -7.22 -11.04
CA GLU A 57 -8.01 -6.79 -12.45
C GLU A 57 -6.71 -6.09 -12.85
N PHE A 58 -6.19 -5.20 -12.00
CA PHE A 58 -4.88 -4.58 -12.19
C PHE A 58 -3.77 -5.63 -12.32
N LEU A 59 -3.70 -6.61 -11.40
CA LEU A 59 -2.70 -7.69 -11.47
C LEU A 59 -2.85 -8.55 -12.72
N ALA A 60 -4.08 -8.81 -13.17
CA ALA A 60 -4.34 -9.51 -14.41
C ALA A 60 -3.92 -8.69 -15.64
N GLY A 61 -4.00 -7.36 -15.59
CA GLY A 61 -3.45 -6.47 -16.62
C GLY A 61 -1.93 -6.52 -16.67
N VAL A 62 -1.27 -6.44 -15.51
CA VAL A 62 0.18 -6.54 -15.41
C VAL A 62 0.69 -7.86 -15.98
N SER A 63 0.00 -8.99 -15.74
CA SER A 63 0.40 -10.28 -16.31
C SER A 63 0.24 -10.36 -17.84
N ARG A 64 -0.55 -9.46 -18.44
CA ARG A 64 -0.67 -9.28 -19.90
C ARG A 64 0.30 -8.25 -20.47
N GLY A 65 1.16 -7.64 -19.65
CA GLY A 65 2.11 -6.61 -20.06
C GLY A 65 1.59 -5.18 -19.96
N GLU A 66 0.47 -4.93 -19.28
CA GLU A 66 0.02 -3.57 -18.97
C GLU A 66 0.94 -2.90 -17.92
N PRO A 67 1.09 -1.57 -17.93
CA PRO A 67 1.99 -0.88 -17.01
C PRO A 67 1.61 -1.03 -15.53
N ALA A 68 2.55 -1.51 -14.71
CA ALA A 68 2.43 -1.60 -13.26
C ALA A 68 2.69 -0.24 -12.56
N THR A 69 1.88 0.77 -12.87
CA THR A 69 2.01 2.14 -12.34
C THR A 69 0.99 2.43 -11.24
N SER A 70 1.28 3.42 -10.38
CA SER A 70 0.36 3.89 -9.34
C SER A 70 -0.94 4.43 -9.97
N GLU A 71 -0.85 5.17 -11.08
CA GLU A 71 -2.02 5.68 -11.80
C GLU A 71 -2.89 4.57 -12.40
N ALA A 72 -2.29 3.50 -12.92
CA ALA A 72 -3.04 2.34 -13.39
C ALA A 72 -3.79 1.67 -12.24
N LEU A 73 -3.12 1.46 -11.10
CA LEU A 73 -3.76 0.92 -9.90
C LEU A 73 -4.95 1.80 -9.46
N TYR A 74 -4.76 3.12 -9.31
CA TYR A 74 -5.81 4.05 -8.89
C TYR A 74 -7.05 4.00 -9.80
N ARG A 75 -6.86 3.86 -11.12
CA ARG A 75 -7.97 3.68 -12.07
C ARG A 75 -8.77 2.42 -11.81
N HIS A 76 -8.11 1.27 -11.62
CA HIS A 76 -8.80 0.02 -11.30
C HIS A 76 -9.48 0.03 -9.94
N LEU A 77 -8.90 0.74 -8.95
CA LEU A 77 -9.49 0.88 -7.62
C LEU A 77 -10.65 1.89 -7.57
N GLY A 78 -10.82 2.72 -8.61
CA GLY A 78 -11.83 3.78 -8.63
C GLY A 78 -11.60 4.86 -7.56
N VAL A 79 -10.34 5.11 -7.17
CA VAL A 79 -9.99 6.03 -6.08
C VAL A 79 -8.69 6.79 -6.39
N GLY A 80 -8.64 8.06 -6.03
CA GLY A 80 -7.42 8.86 -6.15
C GLY A 80 -6.39 8.56 -5.05
N GLY A 81 -5.11 8.86 -5.32
CA GLY A 81 -3.99 8.55 -4.42
C GLY A 81 -4.16 9.11 -3.00
N GLU A 82 -4.48 10.40 -2.85
CA GLU A 82 -4.69 11.02 -1.53
C GLU A 82 -5.81 10.34 -0.72
N SER A 83 -6.88 9.93 -1.41
CA SER A 83 -7.99 9.22 -0.77
C SER A 83 -7.61 7.79 -0.39
N LEU A 84 -6.78 7.10 -1.19
CA LEU A 84 -6.26 5.78 -0.86
C LEU A 84 -5.34 5.85 0.37
N ASP A 85 -4.45 6.84 0.42
CA ASP A 85 -3.57 7.11 1.55
C ASP A 85 -4.36 7.31 2.86
N ALA A 86 -5.38 8.18 2.83
CA ALA A 86 -6.21 8.45 4.00
C ALA A 86 -6.94 7.19 4.50
N ARG A 87 -7.51 6.41 3.56
CA ARG A 87 -8.22 5.15 3.88
C ARG A 87 -7.27 4.08 4.42
N TYR A 88 -6.08 3.97 3.86
CA TYR A 88 -5.05 3.05 4.33
C TYR A 88 -4.62 3.38 5.77
N ARG A 89 -4.35 4.65 6.06
CA ARG A 89 -3.99 5.11 7.42
C ARG A 89 -5.10 4.84 8.43
N ALA A 90 -6.36 5.10 8.08
CA ALA A 90 -7.50 4.80 8.93
C ALA A 90 -7.62 3.28 9.22
N TRP A 91 -7.49 2.46 8.18
CA TRP A 91 -7.54 1.00 8.28
C TRP A 91 -6.41 0.42 9.14
N LEU A 92 -5.19 0.97 9.03
CA LEU A 92 -4.07 0.62 9.88
C LEU A 92 -4.32 1.03 11.33
N GLY A 93 -4.85 2.23 11.57
CA GLY A 93 -5.19 2.72 12.91
C GLY A 93 -6.16 1.78 13.63
N LEU A 94 -7.18 1.27 12.93
CA LEU A 94 -8.14 0.31 13.50
C LEU A 94 -7.49 -1.04 13.84
N ARG A 95 -6.52 -1.50 13.06
CA ARG A 95 -5.87 -2.81 13.24
C ARG A 95 -4.69 -2.81 14.19
N LEU A 96 -4.03 -1.68 14.34
CA LEU A 96 -2.88 -1.50 15.22
C LEU A 96 -3.25 -0.82 16.55
N GLY A 97 -4.45 -0.24 16.63
CA GLY A 97 -5.00 0.44 17.80
C GLY A 97 -5.89 -0.43 18.71
N GLY A 98 -5.93 -1.76 18.51
CA GLY A 98 -6.52 -2.69 19.48
C GLY A 98 -5.66 -2.76 20.75
N ARG A 99 -5.98 -1.88 21.71
CA ARG A 99 -5.22 -1.50 22.93
C ARG A 99 -4.05 -0.54 22.67
N LEU A 100 -4.37 0.75 22.69
CA LEU A 100 -3.53 1.76 23.34
C LEU A 100 -3.98 1.88 24.80
#